data_AF-A0A1V2IB79-F1
#
_entry.id   AF-A0A1V2IB79-F1
#
_cell.length_a   1.000
_cell.length_b   1.000
_cell.length_c   1.000
_cell.angle_alpha   90.00
_cell.angle_beta   90.00
_cell.angle_gamma   90.00
#
_symmetry.space_group_name_H-M   'P 1'
#
loop_
_entity.id
_entity.type
_entity.pdbx_description
1 polymer ?
#
loop_
_entity_poly.entity_id
_entity_poly.type
_entity_poly.pdbx_seq_one_letter_code
_entity_poly.pdbx_strand_id
1 'polypeptide(L)'
;MGFELGLAVPAVVGWFALFGACLLVTRPRQVTPAAPTQDLGGDEPPAVVSLLANGWRHTGAAARSTLLDLAARRLVELRQPGGDPRQTTVHLPRRDGDGGASLTGYERRVLDRVRGLATGDVVPLTALTFRDSGQAKAWSRRLKAEVIADARRRGLTRRRFTRQIRTVLMVAAAVATLAVLVATLHYDHRAHPHDNPAAPVAIMTFLVLAGIASVPLGERDTPAGRAAAARWLGLREFLRGDEAFTELPPAAVAVWDRYLSYGSALGVTRVCDEAIDLGMGDRTLVWSSFGGGWHQVRVRYPSLWGRYGMKPLPLAVWAACCLVAGVAVLNYRGRVGGGGAGQVHDLLWLVSLLLGLYLAMRGVYRLFRVAVDVSSPVTVTGEVLWDEPWRSNSSGDDGDSVPWLYYLAVDDGGTDGSGYPGTTAWGAPRELWDRYHVGDVVRLTARPWTRRVLEITVVERGRARELLESTSGDSTEQLVADAMGVPRAGRRRAETGGKGVPAAGGLLTVEEVSRAVGRQVTALASPVPTPMPASIQLFEADGRQAAAVVVSTGLAGRLALRSRRGGTPLAGIGDEAYLGDRWAVARTGDRVVSVRIESRVGPAHPDSLPWLLSTAVSRLPRDQPRRGIPSSSAS
;
A
#
# COMPACT_ATOMS: atom_id res chain seq x y z
N MET A 1 -26.22 -35.91 -10.42
CA MET A 1 -25.01 -36.03 -9.56
C MET A 1 -23.83 -36.76 -10.21
N GLY A 2 -23.92 -38.05 -10.59
CA GLY A 2 -22.73 -38.82 -11.03
C GLY A 2 -21.98 -38.29 -12.27
N PHE A 3 -22.68 -37.80 -13.29
CA PHE A 3 -22.06 -37.25 -14.51
C PHE A 3 -21.53 -35.82 -14.35
N GLU A 4 -22.17 -34.99 -13.52
CA GLU A 4 -21.82 -33.58 -13.32
C GLU A 4 -20.53 -33.42 -12.49
N LEU A 5 -20.37 -34.23 -11.44
CA LEU A 5 -19.11 -34.31 -10.68
C LEU A 5 -18.00 -35.00 -11.49
N GLY A 6 -18.38 -35.89 -12.42
CA GLY A 6 -17.46 -36.69 -13.24
C GLY A 6 -16.62 -35.91 -14.26
N LEU A 7 -17.03 -34.69 -14.65
CA LEU A 7 -16.28 -33.85 -15.59
C LEU A 7 -15.57 -32.67 -14.92
N ALA A 8 -16.25 -31.98 -13.99
CA ALA A 8 -15.73 -30.78 -13.34
C ALA A 8 -14.57 -31.08 -12.39
N VAL A 9 -14.70 -32.11 -11.54
CA VAL A 9 -13.69 -32.45 -10.53
C VAL A 9 -12.37 -32.89 -11.19
N PRO A 10 -12.35 -33.82 -12.18
CA PRO A 10 -11.10 -34.20 -12.83
C PRO A 10 -10.43 -33.05 -13.59
N ALA A 11 -11.20 -32.11 -14.16
CA ALA A 11 -10.64 -30.98 -14.89
C ALA A 11 -9.92 -30.00 -13.95
N VAL A 12 -10.50 -29.69 -12.78
CA VAL A 12 -9.85 -28.85 -11.76
C VAL A 12 -8.66 -29.57 -11.13
N VAL A 13 -8.79 -30.86 -10.79
CA VAL A 13 -7.68 -31.68 -10.27
C VAL A 13 -6.56 -31.77 -11.29
N GLY A 14 -6.88 -31.98 -12.57
CA GLY A 14 -5.92 -32.00 -13.67
C GLY A 14 -5.17 -30.68 -13.83
N TRP A 15 -5.85 -29.55 -13.63
CA TRP A 15 -5.21 -28.23 -13.60
C TRP A 15 -4.20 -28.11 -12.45
N PHE A 16 -4.57 -28.52 -11.23
CA PHE A 16 -3.65 -28.50 -10.09
C PHE A 16 -2.49 -29.48 -10.26
N ALA A 17 -2.72 -30.65 -10.86
CA ALA A 17 -1.67 -31.61 -11.19
C ALA A 17 -0.69 -31.02 -12.22
N LEU A 18 -1.19 -30.35 -13.26
CA LEU A 18 -0.36 -29.64 -14.25
C LEU A 18 0.44 -28.51 -13.60
N PHE A 19 -0.18 -27.71 -12.73
CA PHE A 19 0.49 -26.67 -11.98
C PHE A 19 1.59 -27.24 -11.06
N GLY A 20 1.30 -28.32 -10.33
CA GLY A 20 2.27 -29.04 -9.50
C GLY A 20 3.43 -29.63 -10.31
N ALA A 21 3.15 -30.25 -11.45
CA ALA A 21 4.17 -30.74 -12.37
C ALA A 21 5.06 -29.59 -12.89
N CYS A 22 4.47 -28.45 -13.25
CA CYS A 22 5.22 -27.25 -13.62
C CYS A 22 6.11 -26.77 -12.47
N LEU A 23 5.64 -26.77 -11.23
CA LEU A 23 6.45 -26.40 -10.06
C LEU A 23 7.63 -27.36 -9.85
N LEU A 24 7.43 -28.66 -10.01
CA LEU A 24 8.46 -29.68 -9.87
C LEU A 24 9.53 -29.56 -10.97
N VAL A 25 9.11 -29.49 -12.24
CA VAL A 25 10.01 -29.38 -13.40
C VAL A 25 10.78 -28.05 -13.40
N THR A 26 10.18 -27.00 -12.83
CA THR A 26 10.79 -25.67 -12.72
C THR A 26 11.50 -25.40 -11.41
N ARG A 27 11.65 -26.41 -10.53
CA ARG A 27 12.41 -26.26 -9.29
C ARG A 27 13.87 -25.88 -9.61
N PRO A 28 14.43 -24.84 -8.96
CA PRO A 28 15.83 -24.51 -9.11
C PRO A 28 16.70 -25.68 -8.65
N ARG A 29 17.74 -25.98 -9.42
CA ARG A 29 18.69 -27.06 -9.06
C ARG A 29 19.56 -26.61 -7.89
N GLN A 30 19.83 -27.52 -6.96
CA GLN A 30 20.87 -27.26 -5.96
C GLN A 30 22.22 -27.15 -6.66
N VAL A 31 23.04 -26.19 -6.20
CA VAL A 31 24.37 -25.93 -6.75
C VAL A 31 25.38 -26.46 -5.75
N THR A 32 26.24 -27.38 -6.19
CA THR A 32 27.40 -27.81 -5.42
C THR A 32 28.49 -26.73 -5.49
N PRO A 33 29.09 -26.33 -4.35
CA PRO A 33 30.22 -25.40 -4.35
C PRO A 33 31.38 -25.92 -5.21
N ALA A 34 32.09 -25.00 -5.88
CA ALA A 34 33.40 -25.29 -6.44
C ALA A 34 34.44 -25.46 -5.31
N ALA A 35 35.66 -25.89 -5.64
CA ALA A 35 36.76 -25.94 -4.68
C ALA A 35 36.93 -24.57 -4.00
N PRO A 36 37.20 -24.53 -2.67
CA PRO A 36 37.46 -23.28 -1.96
C PRO A 36 38.55 -22.47 -2.65
N THR A 37 38.28 -21.19 -2.89
CA THR A 37 39.21 -20.28 -3.58
C THR A 37 39.20 -18.90 -2.95
N GLN A 38 40.36 -18.25 -2.96
CA GLN A 38 40.53 -16.85 -2.54
C GLN A 38 40.16 -15.88 -3.65
N ASP A 39 40.02 -16.36 -4.88
CA ASP A 39 39.72 -15.53 -6.04
C ASP A 39 38.28 -15.00 -5.99
N LEU A 40 38.13 -13.71 -6.28
CA LEU A 40 36.83 -13.07 -6.42
C LEU A 40 36.25 -13.53 -7.77
N GLY A 41 35.52 -14.65 -7.74
CA GLY A 41 35.15 -15.49 -8.88
C GLY A 41 34.33 -14.89 -10.04
N GLY A 42 34.28 -13.57 -10.23
CA GLY A 42 33.74 -12.91 -11.42
C GLY A 42 33.41 -11.41 -11.26
N ASP A 43 32.93 -10.81 -12.35
CA ASP A 43 32.49 -9.39 -12.43
C ASP A 43 31.02 -9.19 -11.98
N GLU A 44 30.39 -10.19 -11.36
CA GLU A 44 29.05 -10.04 -10.83
C GLU A 44 29.03 -9.13 -9.59
N PRO A 45 28.14 -8.11 -9.53
CA PRO A 45 28.01 -7.26 -8.36
C PRO A 45 27.52 -8.03 -7.14
N PRO A 46 27.87 -7.62 -5.90
CA PRO A 46 27.51 -8.35 -4.69
C PRO A 46 25.99 -8.59 -4.52
N ALA A 47 25.14 -7.66 -4.98
CA ALA A 47 23.69 -7.85 -4.97
C ALA A 47 23.25 -9.06 -5.82
N VAL A 48 23.85 -9.24 -7.00
CA VAL A 48 23.57 -10.38 -7.89
C VAL A 48 24.16 -11.67 -7.31
N VAL A 49 25.36 -11.61 -6.72
CA VAL A 49 25.97 -12.75 -6.02
C VAL A 49 25.06 -13.23 -4.88
N SER A 50 24.49 -12.31 -4.10
CA SER A 50 23.57 -12.65 -3.02
C SER A 50 22.33 -13.40 -3.54
N LEU A 51 21.82 -13.03 -4.72
CA LEU A 51 20.70 -13.74 -5.36
C LEU A 51 21.11 -15.16 -5.76
N LEU A 52 22.30 -15.33 -6.36
CA LEU A 52 22.79 -16.63 -6.82
C LEU A 52 23.09 -17.58 -5.66
N ALA A 53 23.80 -17.11 -4.63
CA ALA A 53 24.20 -17.91 -3.47
C ALA A 53 23.01 -18.36 -2.61
N ASN A 54 21.92 -17.58 -2.59
CA ASN A 54 20.68 -17.90 -1.86
C ASN A 54 19.65 -18.67 -2.72
N GLY A 55 20.10 -19.40 -3.74
CA GLY A 55 19.23 -20.24 -4.55
C GLY A 55 18.19 -19.45 -5.34
N TRP A 56 18.60 -18.32 -5.93
CA TRP A 56 17.77 -17.42 -6.72
C TRP A 56 16.62 -16.77 -5.92
N ARG A 57 16.77 -16.70 -4.60
CA ARG A 57 15.86 -15.97 -3.71
C ARG A 57 16.49 -14.65 -3.29
N HIS A 58 15.70 -13.59 -3.38
CA HIS A 58 16.12 -12.28 -2.90
C HIS A 58 16.03 -12.21 -1.38
N THR A 59 17.13 -11.80 -0.74
CA THR A 59 17.25 -11.63 0.72
C THR A 59 17.63 -10.17 1.04
N GLY A 60 17.60 -9.79 2.31
CA GLY A 60 18.06 -8.46 2.76
C GLY A 60 19.55 -8.20 2.48
N ALA A 61 20.34 -9.27 2.25
CA ALA A 61 21.77 -9.18 1.96
C ALA A 61 22.07 -8.39 0.68
N ALA A 62 21.14 -8.31 -0.28
CA ALA A 62 21.35 -7.56 -1.52
C ALA A 62 21.61 -6.07 -1.27
N ALA A 63 20.81 -5.43 -0.40
CA ALA A 63 20.97 -4.03 -0.05
C ALA A 63 22.27 -3.78 0.73
N ARG A 64 22.53 -4.63 1.72
CA ARG A 64 23.69 -4.55 2.61
C ARG A 64 25.01 -4.72 1.86
N SER A 65 25.14 -5.79 1.09
CA SER A 65 26.32 -6.06 0.28
C SER A 65 26.55 -4.96 -0.76
N THR A 66 25.49 -4.37 -1.31
CA THR A 66 25.60 -3.18 -2.19
C THR A 66 26.15 -1.98 -1.44
N LEU A 67 25.70 -1.69 -0.22
CA LEU A 67 26.24 -0.58 0.58
C LEU A 67 27.74 -0.76 0.88
N LEU A 68 28.14 -1.98 1.24
CA LEU A 68 29.55 -2.33 1.44
C LEU A 68 30.36 -2.22 0.14
N ASP A 69 29.79 -2.60 -1.01
CA ASP A 69 30.44 -2.44 -2.31
C ASP A 69 30.64 -0.97 -2.70
N LEU A 70 29.64 -0.12 -2.41
CA LEU A 70 29.77 1.33 -2.59
C LEU A 70 30.88 1.91 -1.71
N ALA A 71 31.05 1.36 -0.50
CA ALA A 71 32.12 1.77 0.41
C ALA A 71 33.51 1.32 -0.07
N ALA A 72 33.63 0.06 -0.50
CA ALA A 72 34.80 -0.50 -1.17
C ALA A 72 35.23 0.35 -2.38
N ARG A 73 34.26 0.81 -3.18
CA ARG A 73 34.46 1.70 -4.33
C ARG A 73 34.65 3.18 -3.96
N ARG A 74 34.74 3.51 -2.66
CA ARG A 74 34.95 4.87 -2.12
C ARG A 74 33.88 5.89 -2.50
N LEU A 75 32.67 5.42 -2.82
CA LEU A 75 31.51 6.29 -3.07
C LEU A 75 30.83 6.73 -1.77
N VAL A 76 31.04 5.94 -0.71
CA VAL A 76 30.73 6.27 0.68
C VAL A 76 31.90 5.80 1.56
N GLU A 77 32.04 6.34 2.75
CA GLU A 77 33.04 5.89 3.72
C GLU A 77 32.34 5.41 5.00
N LEU A 78 32.70 4.24 5.50
CA LEU A 78 32.16 3.71 6.76
C LEU A 78 33.17 3.95 7.89
N ARG A 79 32.78 4.75 8.88
CA ARG A 79 33.61 5.05 10.06
C ARG A 79 32.96 4.49 11.30
N GLN A 80 33.77 3.82 12.14
CA GLN A 80 33.32 3.32 13.42
C GLN A 80 34.04 4.08 14.54
N PRO A 81 33.39 5.08 15.16
CA PRO A 81 34.03 5.91 16.18
C PRO A 81 34.26 5.19 17.52
N GLY A 82 33.60 4.05 17.78
CA GLY A 82 33.69 3.29 19.03
C GLY A 82 33.82 1.78 18.82
N GLY A 83 33.77 1.00 19.89
CA GLY A 83 33.87 -0.48 19.81
C GLY A 83 32.60 -1.18 19.32
N ASP A 84 31.44 -0.50 19.36
CA ASP A 84 30.15 -1.07 18.93
C ASP A 84 29.92 -0.89 17.41
N PRO A 85 29.80 -1.99 16.63
CA PRO A 85 29.53 -1.93 15.20
C PRO A 85 28.23 -1.17 14.84
N ARG A 86 27.24 -1.10 15.74
CA ARG A 86 25.97 -0.39 15.51
C ARG A 86 26.12 1.14 15.52
N GLN A 87 27.24 1.64 16.04
CA GLN A 87 27.58 3.06 16.05
C GLN A 87 28.33 3.50 14.77
N THR A 88 28.51 2.60 13.81
CA THR A 88 29.14 2.95 12.53
C THR A 88 28.31 3.99 11.79
N THR A 89 28.99 5.01 11.27
CA THR A 89 28.42 6.10 10.47
C THR A 89 28.89 6.00 9.03
N VAL A 90 27.98 6.30 8.10
CA VAL A 90 28.24 6.48 6.68
C VAL A 90 28.56 7.94 6.44
N HIS A 91 29.71 8.21 5.84
CA HIS A 91 30.15 9.54 5.42
C HIS A 91 30.09 9.64 3.90
N LEU A 92 29.52 10.73 3.41
CA LEU A 92 29.53 11.06 1.98
C LEU A 92 30.78 11.89 1.69
N PRO A 93 31.69 11.43 0.81
CA PRO A 93 32.83 12.23 0.40
C PRO A 93 32.37 13.57 -0.22
N ARG A 94 33.11 14.66 0.05
CA ARG A 94 32.90 15.93 -0.65
C ARG A 94 33.13 15.70 -2.15
N ARG A 95 32.20 16.22 -2.96
CA ARG A 95 32.15 16.05 -4.42
C ARG A 95 33.43 16.56 -5.10
N ASP A 96 34.39 15.68 -5.32
CA ASP A 96 35.47 15.89 -6.27
C ASP A 96 35.13 15.20 -7.58
N GLY A 97 34.17 15.79 -8.32
CA GLY A 97 33.70 15.31 -9.63
C GLY A 97 32.91 14.00 -9.54
N ASP A 98 31.75 13.93 -10.22
CA ASP A 98 31.09 12.65 -10.49
C ASP A 98 32.00 11.84 -11.44
N GLY A 99 33.02 11.17 -10.89
CA GLY A 99 33.97 10.35 -11.61
C GLY A 99 33.30 9.10 -12.16
N GLY A 100 32.56 9.24 -13.26
CA GLY A 100 32.33 8.25 -14.34
C GLY A 100 31.83 6.85 -13.99
N ALA A 101 31.58 6.51 -12.73
CA ALA A 101 31.22 5.17 -12.32
C ALA A 101 29.78 4.89 -12.75
N SER A 102 29.61 4.03 -13.76
CA SER A 102 28.29 3.58 -14.21
C SER A 102 27.62 2.76 -13.10
N LEU A 103 26.82 3.41 -12.25
CA LEU A 103 26.06 2.73 -11.21
C LEU A 103 24.85 2.01 -11.78
N THR A 104 24.63 0.79 -11.32
CA THR A 104 23.39 0.06 -11.60
C THR A 104 22.19 0.74 -10.92
N GLY A 105 20.96 0.38 -11.31
CA GLY A 105 19.75 0.97 -10.73
C GLY A 105 19.64 0.76 -9.22
N TYR A 106 19.99 -0.44 -8.73
CA TYR A 106 19.94 -0.76 -7.31
C TYR A 106 21.09 -0.14 -6.52
N GLU A 107 22.29 0.00 -7.10
CA GLU A 107 23.41 0.75 -6.49
C GLU A 107 23.02 2.21 -6.28
N ARG A 108 22.47 2.86 -7.32
CA ARG A 108 21.97 4.23 -7.24
C ARG A 108 20.88 4.34 -6.18
N ARG A 109 19.94 3.40 -6.13
CA ARG A 109 18.86 3.37 -5.13
C ARG A 109 19.38 3.29 -3.68
N VAL A 110 20.42 2.52 -3.42
CA VAL A 110 21.05 2.44 -2.09
C VAL A 110 21.77 3.75 -1.78
N LEU A 111 22.54 4.28 -2.74
CA LEU A 111 23.25 5.55 -2.57
C LEU A 111 22.30 6.74 -2.37
N ASP A 112 21.20 6.81 -3.11
CA ASP A 112 20.18 7.85 -2.98
C ASP A 112 19.47 7.77 -1.62
N ARG A 113 19.30 6.57 -1.07
CA ARG A 113 18.78 6.37 0.29
C ARG A 113 19.74 6.96 1.34
N VAL A 114 21.05 6.72 1.21
CA VAL A 114 22.06 7.34 2.09
C VAL A 114 22.04 8.86 1.93
N ARG A 115 22.09 9.36 0.69
CA ARG A 115 22.07 10.81 0.40
C ARG A 115 20.83 11.50 0.95
N GLY A 116 19.66 10.86 0.84
CA GLY A 116 18.41 11.44 1.33
C GLY A 116 18.24 11.46 2.83
N LEU A 117 19.07 10.72 3.55
CA LEU A 117 19.13 10.76 5.00
C LEU A 117 20.36 11.53 5.49
N ALA A 118 21.22 12.07 4.63
CA ALA A 118 22.44 12.73 5.08
C ALA A 118 22.14 14.09 5.75
N THR A 119 22.65 14.24 6.98
CA THR A 119 22.68 15.51 7.71
C THR A 119 24.14 15.84 7.97
N GLY A 120 24.61 16.94 7.36
CA GLY A 120 26.04 17.30 7.39
C GLY A 120 26.94 16.23 6.78
N ASP A 121 26.51 15.60 5.68
CA ASP A 121 27.22 14.51 4.98
C ASP A 121 27.41 13.20 5.77
N VAL A 122 26.70 13.04 6.91
CA VAL A 122 26.80 11.87 7.78
C VAL A 122 25.44 11.22 8.01
N VAL A 123 25.41 9.88 8.07
CA VAL A 123 24.24 9.06 8.41
C VAL A 123 24.66 7.88 9.30
N PRO A 124 24.09 7.70 10.51
CA PRO A 124 24.26 6.47 11.28
C PRO A 124 23.71 5.26 10.51
N LEU A 125 24.40 4.11 10.50
CA LEU A 125 23.93 2.92 9.78
C LEU A 125 22.51 2.50 10.18
N THR A 126 22.22 2.56 11.48
CA THR A 126 20.91 2.19 12.03
C THR A 126 19.80 3.20 11.68
N ALA A 127 20.15 4.41 11.22
CA ALA A 127 19.21 5.39 10.71
C ALA A 127 18.76 5.10 9.26
N LEU A 128 19.43 4.19 8.55
CA LEU A 128 19.03 3.79 7.18
C LEU A 128 17.70 3.01 7.14
N THR A 129 17.28 2.47 8.29
CA THR A 129 16.01 1.75 8.45
C THR A 129 14.80 2.61 8.08
N PHE A 130 13.75 1.96 7.61
CA PHE A 130 12.50 2.61 7.25
C PHE A 130 11.60 2.79 8.46
N ARG A 131 10.91 3.92 8.50
CA ARG A 131 9.92 4.25 9.54
C ARG A 131 8.48 3.97 9.08
N ASP A 132 8.26 3.87 7.76
CA ASP A 132 6.98 3.48 7.16
C ASP A 132 7.08 2.11 6.46
N SER A 133 6.15 1.21 6.79
CA SER A 133 6.09 -0.14 6.24
C SER A 133 5.73 -0.18 4.75
N GLY A 134 4.93 0.80 4.28
CA GLY A 134 4.56 0.93 2.87
C GLY A 134 5.78 1.25 2.01
N GLN A 135 6.53 2.27 2.41
CA GLN A 135 7.79 2.69 1.81
C GLN A 135 8.84 1.57 1.86
N ALA A 136 9.02 0.90 3.00
CA ALA A 136 9.96 -0.23 3.13
C ALA A 136 9.65 -1.34 2.12
N LYS A 137 8.37 -1.75 2.03
CA LYS A 137 7.91 -2.78 1.09
C LYS A 137 8.06 -2.33 -0.37
N ALA A 138 7.72 -1.08 -0.68
CA ALA A 138 7.84 -0.53 -2.03
C ALA A 138 9.31 -0.44 -2.48
N TRP A 139 10.19 0.06 -1.61
CA TRP A 139 11.62 0.16 -1.85
C TRP A 139 12.26 -1.21 -2.04
N SER A 140 11.99 -2.16 -1.14
CA SER A 140 12.50 -3.54 -1.23
C SER A 140 12.01 -4.25 -2.49
N ARG A 141 10.75 -4.04 -2.88
CA ARG A 141 10.19 -4.56 -4.14
C ARG A 141 10.93 -4.00 -5.37
N ARG A 142 11.24 -2.70 -5.37
CA ARG A 142 11.99 -2.03 -6.46
C ARG A 142 13.42 -2.53 -6.54
N LEU A 143 14.13 -2.58 -5.41
CA LEU A 143 15.48 -3.14 -5.32
C LEU A 143 15.52 -4.58 -5.87
N LYS A 144 14.60 -5.43 -5.41
CA LYS A 144 14.46 -6.80 -5.90
C LYS A 144 14.27 -6.87 -7.40
N ALA A 145 13.40 -6.03 -7.95
CA ALA A 145 13.15 -5.98 -9.39
C ALA A 145 14.40 -5.60 -10.19
N GLU A 146 15.16 -4.61 -9.72
CA GLU A 146 16.39 -4.14 -10.35
C GLU A 146 17.50 -5.19 -10.32
N VAL A 147 17.70 -5.87 -9.18
CA VAL A 147 18.67 -6.96 -9.06
C VAL A 147 18.30 -8.13 -9.98
N ILE A 148 17.02 -8.53 -10.00
CA ILE A 148 16.54 -9.60 -10.90
C ILE A 148 16.71 -9.19 -12.37
N ALA A 149 16.40 -7.95 -12.72
CA ALA A 149 16.57 -7.46 -14.09
C ALA A 149 18.04 -7.50 -14.52
N ASP A 150 18.98 -7.13 -13.63
CA ASP A 150 20.41 -7.20 -13.91
C ASP A 150 20.92 -8.64 -14.05
N ALA A 151 20.53 -9.51 -13.14
CA ALA A 151 20.89 -10.93 -13.18
C ALA A 151 20.38 -11.62 -14.46
N ARG A 152 19.17 -11.25 -14.93
CA ARG A 152 18.62 -11.73 -16.21
C ARG A 152 19.35 -11.14 -17.42
N ARG A 153 19.71 -9.85 -17.41
CA ARG A 153 20.50 -9.22 -18.50
C ARG A 153 21.85 -9.91 -18.68
N ARG A 154 22.47 -10.33 -17.57
CA ARG A 154 23.72 -11.11 -17.54
C ARG A 154 23.53 -12.59 -17.92
N GLY A 155 22.31 -13.04 -18.21
CA GLY A 155 22.01 -14.43 -18.56
C GLY A 155 22.15 -15.43 -17.41
N LEU A 156 22.27 -14.95 -16.16
CA LEU A 156 22.50 -15.77 -14.97
C LEU A 156 21.21 -16.36 -14.40
N THR A 157 20.08 -15.71 -14.67
CA THR A 157 18.77 -16.14 -14.18
C THR A 157 17.72 -16.04 -15.28
N ARG A 158 16.63 -16.79 -15.11
CA ARG A 158 15.45 -16.73 -15.96
C ARG A 158 14.19 -16.89 -15.12
N ARG A 159 13.05 -16.48 -15.67
CA ARG A 159 11.75 -16.68 -14.99
C ARG A 159 11.49 -18.16 -14.76
N ARG A 160 10.98 -18.49 -13.56
CA ARG A 160 10.57 -19.85 -13.25
C ARG A 160 9.45 -20.32 -14.18
N PHE A 161 8.39 -19.52 -14.32
CA PHE A 161 7.35 -19.74 -15.32
C PHE A 161 7.60 -18.82 -16.51
N THR A 162 7.94 -19.43 -17.64
CA THR A 162 8.06 -18.71 -18.92
C THR A 162 6.69 -18.24 -19.38
N ARG A 163 6.67 -17.33 -20.36
CA ARG A 163 5.42 -16.87 -20.97
C ARG A 163 4.61 -18.06 -21.52
N GLN A 164 5.28 -19.06 -22.09
CA GLN A 164 4.67 -20.29 -22.62
C GLN A 164 3.98 -21.10 -21.52
N ILE A 165 4.68 -21.39 -20.41
CA ILE A 165 4.10 -22.14 -19.28
C ILE A 165 2.85 -21.41 -18.75
N ARG A 166 2.93 -20.08 -18.61
CA ARG A 166 1.78 -19.29 -18.18
C ARG A 166 0.62 -19.37 -19.18
N THR A 167 0.89 -19.27 -20.48
CA THR A 167 -0.14 -19.44 -21.51
C THR A 167 -0.79 -20.82 -21.43
N VAL A 168 0.00 -21.88 -21.26
CA VAL A 168 -0.51 -23.25 -21.10
C VAL A 168 -1.41 -23.36 -19.85
N LEU A 169 -0.99 -22.80 -18.71
CA LEU A 169 -1.80 -22.79 -17.49
C LEU A 169 -3.08 -21.97 -17.61
N MET A 170 -3.05 -20.86 -18.37
CA MET A 170 -4.24 -20.04 -18.64
C MET A 170 -5.23 -20.75 -19.58
N VAL A 171 -4.73 -21.45 -20.60
CA VAL A 171 -5.56 -22.28 -21.49
C VAL A 171 -6.17 -23.44 -20.70
N ALA A 172 -5.37 -24.13 -19.88
CA ALA A 172 -5.86 -25.19 -19.01
C ALA A 172 -6.91 -24.68 -18.00
N ALA A 173 -6.73 -23.46 -17.46
CA ALA A 173 -7.71 -22.83 -16.58
C ALA A 173 -9.03 -22.59 -17.32
N ALA A 174 -8.98 -22.08 -18.56
CA ALA A 174 -10.17 -21.87 -19.38
C ALA A 174 -10.90 -23.19 -19.70
N VAL A 175 -10.17 -24.26 -19.98
CA VAL A 175 -10.74 -25.60 -20.20
C VAL A 175 -11.41 -26.14 -18.94
N ALA A 176 -10.76 -26.00 -17.78
CA ALA A 176 -11.34 -26.41 -16.50
C ALA A 176 -12.59 -25.59 -16.16
N THR A 177 -12.58 -24.28 -16.41
CA THR A 177 -13.76 -23.42 -16.27
C THR A 177 -14.89 -23.84 -17.19
N LEU A 178 -14.60 -24.19 -18.45
CA LEU A 178 -15.61 -24.66 -19.39
C LEU A 178 -16.26 -25.97 -18.92
N ALA A 179 -15.46 -26.90 -18.39
CA ALA A 179 -15.97 -28.14 -17.80
C ALA A 179 -16.88 -27.88 -16.60
N VAL A 180 -16.51 -26.94 -15.71
CA VAL A 180 -17.35 -26.51 -14.59
C VAL A 180 -18.64 -25.84 -15.07
N LEU A 181 -18.56 -24.96 -16.08
CA LEU A 181 -19.73 -24.30 -16.65
C LEU A 181 -20.72 -25.32 -17.23
N VAL A 182 -20.24 -26.27 -18.04
CA VAL A 182 -21.08 -27.33 -18.62
C VAL A 182 -21.73 -28.18 -17.54
N ALA A 183 -20.98 -28.56 -16.49
CA ALA A 183 -21.53 -29.32 -15.37
C ALA A 183 -22.61 -28.55 -14.61
N THR A 184 -22.41 -27.25 -14.34
CA THR A 184 -23.39 -26.42 -13.62
C THR A 184 -24.63 -26.15 -14.46
N LEU A 185 -24.50 -25.87 -15.77
CA LEU A 185 -25.65 -25.70 -16.67
C LEU A 185 -26.49 -26.97 -16.78
N HIS A 186 -25.84 -28.13 -16.80
CA HIS A 186 -26.52 -29.42 -16.84
C HIS A 186 -27.25 -29.77 -15.53
N TYR A 187 -26.68 -29.38 -14.39
CA TYR A 187 -27.33 -29.48 -13.08
C TYR A 187 -28.54 -28.55 -12.96
N ASP A 188 -28.38 -27.29 -13.39
CA ASP A 188 -29.41 -26.25 -13.34
C ASP A 188 -30.65 -26.60 -14.17
N HIS A 189 -30.43 -27.18 -15.36
CA HIS A 189 -31.51 -27.67 -16.22
C HIS A 189 -32.37 -28.78 -15.58
N ARG A 190 -31.87 -29.44 -14.52
CA ARG A 190 -32.57 -30.51 -13.81
C ARG A 190 -33.20 -30.09 -12.48
N ALA A 191 -32.67 -29.05 -11.84
CA ALA A 191 -33.00 -28.73 -10.45
C ALA A 191 -34.06 -27.62 -10.33
N HIS A 192 -33.87 -26.42 -10.89
CA HIS A 192 -34.84 -25.30 -10.79
C HIS A 192 -34.64 -24.25 -11.92
N PRO A 193 -35.68 -23.81 -12.66
CA PRO A 193 -35.52 -22.91 -13.83
C PRO A 193 -35.27 -21.42 -13.57
N HIS A 194 -35.25 -20.95 -12.32
CA HIS A 194 -35.41 -19.51 -12.02
C HIS A 194 -34.19 -18.79 -11.44
N ASP A 195 -33.13 -19.49 -11.04
CA ASP A 195 -31.86 -18.89 -10.62
C ASP A 195 -30.71 -19.69 -11.24
N ASN A 196 -30.02 -19.15 -12.25
CA ASN A 196 -28.90 -19.84 -12.92
C ASN A 196 -27.54 -19.37 -12.37
N PRO A 197 -26.95 -20.05 -11.36
CA PRO A 197 -25.65 -19.70 -10.81
C PRO A 197 -24.46 -20.11 -11.70
N ALA A 198 -24.68 -20.68 -12.89
CA ALA A 198 -23.59 -21.25 -13.70
C ALA A 198 -22.57 -20.19 -14.17
N ALA A 199 -23.06 -19.01 -14.57
CA ALA A 199 -22.19 -17.90 -14.99
C ALA A 199 -21.28 -17.38 -13.86
N PRO A 200 -21.79 -17.00 -12.66
CA PRO A 200 -20.93 -16.53 -11.58
C PRO A 200 -19.95 -17.61 -11.09
N VAL A 201 -20.36 -18.88 -11.03
CA VAL A 201 -19.48 -19.99 -10.63
C VAL A 201 -18.34 -20.19 -11.63
N ALA A 202 -18.62 -20.14 -12.94
CA ALA A 202 -17.59 -20.27 -13.97
C ALA A 202 -16.61 -19.08 -13.95
N ILE A 203 -17.12 -17.84 -13.81
CA ILE A 203 -16.29 -16.64 -13.71
C ILE A 203 -15.36 -16.73 -12.50
N MET A 204 -15.90 -17.07 -11.32
CA MET A 204 -15.11 -17.20 -10.11
C MET A 204 -14.04 -18.30 -10.24
N THR A 205 -14.39 -19.44 -10.83
CA THR A 205 -13.45 -20.54 -11.09
C THR A 205 -12.29 -20.07 -11.98
N PHE A 206 -12.58 -19.39 -13.09
CA PHE A 206 -11.54 -18.86 -13.96
C PHE A 206 -10.65 -17.85 -13.25
N LEU A 207 -11.24 -16.90 -12.51
CA LEU A 207 -10.49 -15.88 -11.78
C LEU A 207 -9.55 -16.48 -10.74
N VAL A 208 -10.00 -17.50 -10.00
CA VAL A 208 -9.16 -18.20 -9.01
C VAL A 208 -7.99 -18.92 -9.70
N LEU A 209 -8.26 -19.74 -10.72
CA LEU A 209 -7.20 -20.50 -11.41
C LEU A 209 -6.23 -19.57 -12.15
N ALA A 210 -6.74 -18.55 -12.84
CA ALA A 210 -5.93 -17.53 -13.50
C ALA A 210 -5.11 -16.71 -12.51
N GLY A 211 -5.67 -16.41 -11.34
CA GLY A 211 -5.00 -15.74 -10.23
C GLY A 211 -3.79 -16.55 -9.74
N ILE A 212 -4.01 -17.84 -9.44
CA ILE A 212 -2.94 -18.76 -9.01
C ILE A 212 -1.85 -18.91 -10.09
N ALA A 213 -2.22 -19.08 -11.37
CA ALA A 213 -1.27 -19.14 -12.49
C ALA A 213 -0.48 -17.83 -12.70
N SER A 214 -1.00 -16.71 -12.20
CA SER A 214 -0.41 -15.38 -12.35
C SER A 214 0.53 -14.98 -11.22
N VAL A 215 0.60 -15.75 -10.14
CA VAL A 215 1.50 -15.47 -9.01
C VAL A 215 2.97 -15.55 -9.46
N PRO A 216 3.80 -14.53 -9.19
CA PRO A 216 5.22 -14.58 -9.52
C PRO A 216 5.96 -15.57 -8.61
N LEU A 217 6.27 -16.75 -9.14
CA LEU A 217 6.91 -17.86 -8.41
C LEU A 217 8.44 -17.76 -8.32
N GLY A 218 9.01 -16.59 -8.62
CA GLY A 218 10.44 -16.28 -8.52
C GLY A 218 11.27 -16.64 -9.75
N GLU A 219 12.59 -16.72 -9.54
CA GLU A 219 13.59 -16.99 -10.57
C GLU A 219 14.02 -18.46 -10.60
N ARG A 220 14.60 -18.87 -11.74
CA ARG A 220 15.19 -20.17 -12.00
C ARG A 220 16.60 -19.99 -12.55
N ASP A 221 17.41 -21.01 -12.30
CA ASP A 221 18.78 -21.15 -12.77
C ASP A 221 18.92 -21.23 -14.32
N THR A 222 20.06 -20.74 -14.80
CA THR A 222 20.62 -21.00 -16.14
C THR A 222 21.95 -21.76 -15.99
N PRO A 223 22.47 -22.41 -17.06
CA PRO A 223 23.80 -23.04 -16.99
C PRO A 223 24.91 -22.08 -16.55
N ALA A 224 24.94 -20.86 -17.11
CA ALA A 224 25.88 -19.82 -16.72
C ALA A 224 25.69 -19.39 -15.25
N GLY A 225 24.44 -19.20 -14.81
CA GLY A 225 24.13 -18.86 -13.42
C GLY A 225 24.55 -19.92 -12.41
N ARG A 226 24.42 -21.21 -12.76
CA ARG A 226 24.91 -22.31 -11.91
C ARG A 226 26.43 -22.34 -11.82
N ALA A 227 27.12 -22.11 -12.93
CA ALA A 227 28.58 -22.04 -12.93
C ALA A 227 29.07 -20.86 -12.07
N ALA A 228 28.46 -19.68 -12.23
CA ALA A 228 28.75 -18.51 -11.40
C ALA A 228 28.46 -18.78 -9.91
N ALA A 229 27.27 -19.32 -9.59
CA ALA A 229 26.91 -19.68 -8.23
C ALA A 229 27.92 -20.66 -7.61
N ALA A 230 28.36 -21.69 -8.34
CA ALA A 230 29.33 -22.66 -7.83
C ALA A 230 30.67 -21.99 -7.46
N ARG A 231 31.18 -21.06 -8.28
CA ARG A 231 32.40 -20.30 -8.00
C ARG A 231 32.25 -19.43 -6.74
N TRP A 232 31.16 -18.67 -6.66
CA TRP A 232 30.87 -17.82 -5.50
C TRP A 232 30.64 -18.62 -4.21
N LEU A 233 30.06 -19.82 -4.31
CA LEU A 233 29.95 -20.75 -3.19
C LEU A 233 31.32 -21.32 -2.79
N GLY A 234 32.26 -21.52 -3.71
CA GLY A 234 33.65 -21.86 -3.40
C GLY A 234 34.33 -20.75 -2.58
N LEU A 235 34.17 -19.48 -2.99
CA LEU A 235 34.63 -18.33 -2.19
C LEU A 235 33.99 -18.31 -0.79
N ARG A 236 32.69 -18.65 -0.68
CA ARG A 236 32.02 -18.74 0.62
C ARG A 236 32.67 -19.76 1.54
N GLU A 237 33.00 -20.95 1.03
CA GLU A 237 33.66 -21.98 1.83
C GLU A 237 35.10 -21.58 2.22
N PHE A 238 35.81 -20.83 1.37
CA PHE A 238 37.10 -20.23 1.73
C PHE A 238 36.95 -19.22 2.88
N LEU A 239 36.03 -18.24 2.75
CA LEU A 239 35.82 -17.20 3.77
C LEU A 239 35.33 -17.76 5.11
N ARG A 240 34.55 -18.85 5.09
CA ARG A 240 34.15 -19.56 6.31
C ARG A 240 35.29 -20.25 7.05
N GLY A 241 36.38 -20.54 6.35
CA GLY A 241 37.58 -21.11 6.96
C GLY A 241 38.31 -20.13 7.88
N ASP A 242 38.01 -18.83 7.80
CA ASP A 242 38.55 -17.78 8.66
C ASP A 242 37.47 -17.32 9.67
N GLU A 243 37.55 -17.82 10.91
CA GLU A 243 36.60 -17.46 11.96
C GLU A 243 36.57 -15.96 12.26
N ALA A 244 37.71 -15.28 12.15
CA ALA A 244 37.82 -13.84 12.42
C ALA A 244 37.03 -13.02 11.38
N PHE A 245 36.89 -13.53 10.16
CA PHE A 245 36.14 -12.86 9.09
C PHE A 245 34.66 -12.67 9.45
N THR A 246 34.08 -13.60 10.22
CA THR A 246 32.67 -13.54 10.64
C THR A 246 32.36 -12.38 11.58
N GLU A 247 33.37 -11.97 12.35
CA GLU A 247 33.27 -10.94 13.39
C GLU A 247 33.68 -9.53 12.89
N LEU A 248 34.03 -9.40 11.60
CA LEU A 248 34.47 -8.11 11.06
C LEU A 248 33.33 -7.07 11.07
N PRO A 249 33.58 -5.87 11.61
CA PRO A 249 32.60 -4.78 11.58
C PRO A 249 32.46 -4.18 10.17
N PRO A 250 31.37 -3.45 9.89
CA PRO A 250 31.17 -2.77 8.60
C PRO A 250 32.33 -1.86 8.18
N ALA A 251 32.96 -1.15 9.13
CA ALA A 251 34.09 -0.26 8.84
C ALA A 251 35.36 -1.01 8.39
N ALA A 252 35.44 -2.33 8.62
CA ALA A 252 36.54 -3.16 8.13
C ALA A 252 36.60 -3.22 6.59
N VAL A 253 35.56 -2.74 5.89
CA VAL A 253 35.57 -2.57 4.43
C VAL A 253 36.73 -1.69 3.95
N ALA A 254 37.24 -0.79 4.80
CA ALA A 254 38.40 0.03 4.46
C ALA A 254 39.70 -0.80 4.29
N VAL A 255 39.76 -1.98 4.92
CA VAL A 255 40.93 -2.90 4.88
C VAL A 255 40.63 -4.10 3.98
N TRP A 256 39.45 -4.69 4.13
CA TRP A 256 39.03 -5.91 3.42
C TRP A 256 38.37 -5.64 2.06
N ASP A 257 38.05 -4.37 1.77
CA ASP A 257 37.54 -3.91 0.47
C ASP A 257 36.37 -4.80 -0.01
N ARG A 258 36.36 -5.17 -1.30
CA ARG A 258 35.34 -6.02 -1.93
C ARG A 258 35.16 -7.38 -1.26
N TYR A 259 36.14 -7.93 -0.53
CA TYR A 259 35.92 -9.20 0.17
C TYR A 259 34.80 -9.09 1.21
N LEU A 260 34.68 -7.95 1.91
CA LEU A 260 33.62 -7.78 2.89
C LEU A 260 32.24 -7.63 2.23
N SER A 261 32.16 -6.98 1.06
CA SER A 261 30.91 -6.85 0.30
C SER A 261 30.42 -8.20 -0.22
N TYR A 262 31.32 -9.02 -0.79
CA TYR A 262 30.99 -10.37 -1.22
C TYR A 262 30.75 -11.33 -0.05
N GLY A 263 31.49 -11.19 1.05
CA GLY A 263 31.24 -11.94 2.28
C GLY A 263 29.83 -11.70 2.82
N SER A 264 29.38 -10.45 2.81
CA SER A 264 28.00 -10.11 3.17
C SER A 264 26.98 -10.67 2.18
N ALA A 265 27.26 -10.63 0.87
CA ALA A 265 26.40 -11.25 -0.14
C ALA A 265 26.24 -12.78 0.05
N LEU A 266 27.31 -13.43 0.49
CA LEU A 266 27.39 -14.87 0.73
C LEU A 266 26.89 -15.31 2.10
N GLY A 267 26.57 -14.36 2.99
CA GLY A 267 26.07 -14.61 4.34
C GLY A 267 27.13 -15.15 5.29
N VAL A 268 28.36 -14.63 5.21
CA VAL A 268 29.46 -15.01 6.12
C VAL A 268 29.84 -13.91 7.12
N THR A 269 29.25 -12.72 7.04
CA THR A 269 29.59 -11.57 7.90
C THR A 269 28.50 -11.30 8.95
N ARG A 270 28.50 -12.04 10.06
CA ARG A 270 27.43 -11.95 11.08
C ARG A 270 27.31 -10.56 11.69
N VAL A 271 28.43 -9.92 12.04
CA VAL A 271 28.44 -8.59 12.65
C VAL A 271 27.91 -7.52 11.69
N CYS A 272 28.29 -7.59 10.41
CA CYS A 272 27.72 -6.69 9.39
C CYS A 272 26.21 -6.91 9.22
N ASP A 273 25.75 -8.16 9.34
CA ASP A 273 24.34 -8.49 9.21
C ASP A 273 23.47 -7.91 10.33
N GLU A 274 24.02 -7.83 11.54
CA GLU A 274 23.39 -7.22 12.72
C GLU A 274 23.49 -5.69 12.72
N ALA A 275 24.55 -5.11 12.16
CA ALA A 275 24.80 -3.67 12.18
C ALA A 275 24.12 -2.92 11.03
N ILE A 276 24.02 -3.55 9.84
CA ILE A 276 23.42 -2.93 8.65
C ILE A 276 22.02 -3.52 8.43
N ASP A 277 21.00 -2.74 8.80
CA ASP A 277 19.61 -3.03 8.49
C ASP A 277 18.99 -1.91 7.63
N LEU A 278 18.49 -2.29 6.45
CA LEU A 278 17.71 -1.42 5.56
C LEU A 278 16.24 -1.86 5.52
N GLY A 279 15.79 -2.59 6.54
CA GLY A 279 14.42 -3.03 6.77
C GLY A 279 13.60 -2.01 7.57
N MET A 280 12.60 -2.51 8.31
CA MET A 280 11.78 -1.69 9.21
C MET A 280 12.53 -1.41 10.51
N GLY A 281 12.58 -0.15 10.93
CA GLY A 281 13.24 0.28 12.16
C GLY A 281 12.45 -0.06 13.43
N ASP A 282 13.12 0.06 14.57
CA ASP A 282 12.49 -0.02 15.89
C ASP A 282 11.72 1.28 16.20
N ARG A 283 10.40 1.18 16.38
CA ARG A 283 9.55 2.33 16.69
C ARG A 283 9.85 2.97 18.05
N THR A 284 10.45 2.23 18.99
CA THR A 284 10.69 2.70 20.36
C THR A 284 11.99 3.45 20.53
N LEU A 285 12.91 3.31 19.57
CA LEU A 285 14.21 3.98 19.56
C LEU A 285 14.52 4.44 18.14
N VAL A 286 14.24 5.71 17.87
CA VAL A 286 14.29 6.27 16.52
C VAL A 286 15.37 7.34 16.45
N TRP A 287 16.16 7.35 15.38
CA TRP A 287 17.11 8.42 15.12
C TRP A 287 16.40 9.71 14.75
N SER A 288 16.88 10.85 15.25
CA SER A 288 16.46 12.19 14.88
C SER A 288 17.65 13.01 14.42
N SER A 289 17.41 13.89 13.45
CA SER A 289 18.38 14.90 12.99
C SER A 289 18.02 16.30 13.47
N PHE A 290 16.89 16.43 14.16
CA PHE A 290 16.43 17.68 14.75
C PHE A 290 17.48 18.27 15.70
N GLY A 291 17.66 19.59 15.67
CA GLY A 291 18.71 20.26 16.45
C GLY A 291 20.12 20.21 15.83
N GLY A 292 20.28 19.67 14.61
CA GLY A 292 21.48 19.80 13.79
C GLY A 292 22.49 18.64 13.90
N GLY A 293 22.25 17.66 14.77
CA GLY A 293 23.08 16.46 14.92
C GLY A 293 22.25 15.19 15.06
N TRP A 294 22.78 14.07 14.58
CA TRP A 294 22.16 12.76 14.74
C TRP A 294 22.19 12.33 16.20
N HIS A 295 21.01 12.00 16.73
CA HIS A 295 20.88 11.43 18.07
C HIS A 295 19.70 10.46 18.12
N GLN A 296 19.73 9.51 19.06
CA GLN A 296 18.63 8.56 19.25
C GLN A 296 17.62 9.10 20.24
N VAL A 297 16.35 8.99 19.88
CA VAL A 297 15.20 9.44 20.67
C VAL A 297 14.38 8.23 21.07
N ARG A 298 14.19 8.05 22.38
CA ARG A 298 13.30 7.01 22.90
C ARG A 298 11.85 7.48 22.79
N VAL A 299 11.01 6.68 22.14
CA VAL A 299 9.58 6.99 21.95
C VAL A 299 8.72 6.12 22.87
N ARG A 300 7.94 6.78 23.74
CA ARG A 300 6.95 6.12 24.60
C ARG A 300 5.56 6.16 23.99
N TYR A 301 4.91 5.01 23.84
CA TYR A 301 3.55 4.88 23.32
C TYR A 301 2.54 4.58 24.45
N PRO A 302 1.66 5.53 24.82
CA PRO A 302 0.71 5.32 25.91
C PRO A 302 -0.47 4.41 25.51
N SER A 303 -0.43 3.13 25.87
CA SER A 303 -1.51 2.18 25.57
C SER A 303 -2.60 2.11 26.64
N LEU A 304 -2.25 2.23 27.92
CA LEU A 304 -3.17 2.07 29.07
C LEU A 304 -3.86 3.37 29.51
N TRP A 305 -3.62 4.47 28.80
CA TRP A 305 -4.18 5.77 29.16
C TRP A 305 -5.56 5.93 28.52
N GLY A 306 -6.63 5.62 29.27
CA GLY A 306 -8.01 5.78 28.78
C GLY A 306 -8.37 7.20 28.28
N ARG A 307 -7.61 8.21 28.69
CA ARG A 307 -7.71 9.62 28.24
C ARG A 307 -6.98 9.93 26.93
N TYR A 308 -6.07 9.06 26.49
CA TYR A 308 -5.13 9.34 25.41
C TYR A 308 -5.88 9.59 24.09
N GLY A 309 -5.57 10.71 23.44
CA GLY A 309 -6.17 11.18 22.20
C GLY A 309 -7.68 11.46 22.25
N MET A 310 -8.31 11.45 23.43
CA MET A 310 -9.76 11.64 23.57
C MET A 310 -10.18 13.11 23.42
N LYS A 311 -11.43 13.33 22.98
CA LYS A 311 -12.09 14.65 22.99
C LYS A 311 -12.45 15.05 24.44
N PRO A 312 -12.53 16.35 24.75
CA PRO A 312 -12.82 16.82 26.12
C PRO A 312 -14.22 16.43 26.59
N LEU A 313 -15.22 16.48 25.71
CA LEU A 313 -16.61 16.28 26.07
C LEU A 313 -16.88 14.86 26.65
N PRO A 314 -16.47 13.76 26.01
CA PRO A 314 -16.59 12.42 26.60
C PRO A 314 -15.91 12.29 27.98
N LEU A 315 -14.74 12.91 28.16
CA LEU A 315 -14.02 12.89 29.43
C LEU A 315 -14.75 13.69 30.51
N ALA A 316 -15.30 14.85 30.17
CA ALA A 316 -16.10 15.68 31.07
C ALA A 316 -17.39 14.96 31.51
N VAL A 317 -18.09 14.32 30.57
CA VAL A 317 -19.30 13.52 30.87
C VAL A 317 -18.96 12.40 31.84
N TRP A 318 -17.92 11.60 31.56
CA TRP A 318 -17.51 10.51 32.45
C TRP A 318 -17.07 11.01 33.83
N ALA A 319 -16.38 12.16 33.88
CA ALA A 319 -15.99 12.79 35.13
C ALA A 319 -17.20 13.30 35.94
N ALA A 320 -18.19 13.89 35.28
CA ALA A 320 -19.45 14.32 35.89
C ALA A 320 -20.25 13.12 36.42
N CYS A 321 -20.35 12.03 35.66
CA CYS A 321 -20.99 10.79 36.13
C CYS A 321 -20.30 10.22 37.39
N CYS A 322 -18.96 10.21 37.42
CA CYS A 322 -18.22 9.78 38.61
C CYS A 322 -18.49 10.69 39.82
N LEU A 323 -18.55 12.00 39.59
CA LEU A 323 -18.86 12.98 40.64
C LEU A 323 -20.28 12.77 41.19
N VAL A 324 -21.28 12.67 40.31
CA VAL A 324 -22.68 12.43 40.68
C VAL A 324 -22.82 11.11 41.42
N ALA A 325 -22.17 10.03 40.95
CA ALA A 325 -22.18 8.74 41.63
C ALA A 325 -21.54 8.83 43.03
N GLY A 326 -20.40 9.51 43.17
CA GLY A 326 -19.76 9.75 44.47
C GLY A 326 -20.67 10.51 45.43
N VAL A 327 -21.29 11.60 44.97
CA VAL A 327 -22.27 12.39 45.75
C VAL A 327 -23.50 11.55 46.10
N ALA A 328 -24.00 10.72 45.18
CA ALA A 328 -25.14 9.84 45.45
C ALA A 328 -24.82 8.80 46.53
N VAL A 329 -23.63 8.18 46.51
CA VAL A 329 -23.17 7.25 47.56
C VAL A 329 -23.07 7.96 48.91
N LEU A 330 -22.52 9.18 48.94
CA LEU A 330 -22.40 10.00 50.15
C LEU A 330 -23.74 10.48 50.70
N ASN A 331 -24.75 10.68 49.84
CA ASN A 331 -26.10 11.10 50.21
C ASN A 331 -27.01 9.93 50.60
N TYR A 332 -26.87 8.76 49.96
CA TYR A 332 -27.58 7.52 50.34
C TYR A 332 -27.23 7.12 51.77
N ARG A 333 -25.95 7.31 52.16
CA ARG A 333 -25.44 7.21 53.54
C ARG A 333 -26.24 8.04 54.56
N GLY A 334 -26.70 9.23 54.18
CA GLY A 334 -27.49 10.11 55.07
C GLY A 334 -28.90 9.61 55.38
N ARG A 335 -29.41 8.62 54.62
CA ARG A 335 -30.78 8.08 54.77
C ARG A 335 -30.85 6.74 55.52
N VAL A 336 -29.73 6.04 55.74
CA VAL A 336 -29.68 4.69 56.35
C VAL A 336 -29.20 4.73 57.82
N GLY A 337 -28.95 5.91 58.38
CA GLY A 337 -28.49 6.07 59.77
C GLY A 337 -29.60 5.97 60.79
N GLY A 338 -30.02 4.74 61.15
CA GLY A 338 -30.96 4.51 62.24
C GLY A 338 -31.30 3.04 62.46
N GLY A 339 -30.35 2.24 62.97
CA GLY A 339 -30.66 0.93 63.55
C GLY A 339 -29.75 -0.21 63.08
N GLY A 340 -28.74 -0.56 63.88
CA GLY A 340 -27.96 -1.79 63.70
C GLY A 340 -26.54 -1.69 64.24
N ALA A 341 -26.36 -1.90 65.54
CA ALA A 341 -25.05 -1.97 66.17
C ALA A 341 -24.32 -3.27 65.76
N GLY A 342 -23.17 -3.16 65.07
CA GLY A 342 -22.31 -4.30 64.75
C GLY A 342 -21.06 -3.91 63.95
N GLN A 343 -19.92 -4.56 64.23
CA GLN A 343 -18.60 -4.28 63.64
C GLN A 343 -18.56 -4.36 62.09
N VAL A 344 -19.46 -5.17 61.49
CA VAL A 344 -19.62 -5.29 60.02
C VAL A 344 -20.34 -4.07 59.42
N HIS A 345 -21.29 -3.47 60.14
CA HIS A 345 -21.98 -2.26 59.72
C HIS A 345 -21.00 -1.07 59.66
N ASP A 346 -20.15 -0.93 60.68
CA ASP A 346 -19.13 0.12 60.75
C ASP A 346 -18.06 -0.02 59.65
N LEU A 347 -17.65 -1.24 59.30
CA LEU A 347 -16.72 -1.49 58.19
C LEU A 347 -17.34 -1.13 56.84
N LEU A 348 -18.57 -1.57 56.57
CA LEU A 348 -19.29 -1.23 55.33
C LEU A 348 -19.55 0.28 55.24
N TRP A 349 -19.79 0.94 56.38
CA TRP A 349 -19.94 2.39 56.48
C TRP A 349 -18.66 3.13 56.07
N LEU A 350 -17.51 2.71 56.62
CA LEU A 350 -16.21 3.30 56.30
C LEU A 350 -15.84 3.08 54.82
N VAL A 351 -16.04 1.87 54.29
CA VAL A 351 -15.75 1.55 52.88
C VAL A 351 -16.60 2.40 51.93
N SER A 352 -17.89 2.57 52.23
CA SER A 352 -18.80 3.38 51.42
C SER A 352 -18.45 4.88 51.46
N LEU A 353 -18.06 5.40 52.64
CA LEU A 353 -17.58 6.77 52.80
C LEU A 353 -16.31 7.02 51.97
N LEU A 354 -15.32 6.13 52.09
CA LEU A 354 -14.07 6.23 51.36
C LEU A 354 -14.29 6.11 49.85
N LEU A 355 -15.17 5.21 49.40
CA LEU A 355 -15.52 5.05 47.99
C LEU A 355 -16.24 6.29 47.42
N GLY A 356 -17.23 6.82 48.14
CA GLY A 356 -17.96 8.03 47.74
C GLY A 356 -17.05 9.25 47.64
N LEU A 357 -16.19 9.46 48.64
CA LEU A 357 -15.19 10.54 48.64
C LEU A 357 -14.18 10.37 47.50
N TYR A 358 -13.67 9.16 47.29
CA TYR A 358 -12.75 8.86 46.20
C TYR A 358 -13.36 9.16 44.83
N LEU A 359 -14.60 8.72 44.57
CA LEU A 359 -15.30 8.97 43.31
C LEU A 359 -15.57 10.46 43.08
N ALA A 360 -16.02 11.17 44.13
CA ALA A 360 -16.25 12.62 44.06
C ALA A 360 -14.95 13.39 43.78
N MET A 361 -13.87 13.14 44.55
CA MET A 361 -12.57 13.78 44.34
C MET A 361 -11.99 13.44 42.96
N ARG A 362 -12.11 12.19 42.50
CA ARG A 362 -11.68 11.77 41.17
C ARG A 362 -12.47 12.46 40.06
N GLY A 363 -13.77 12.66 40.26
CA GLY A 363 -14.65 13.40 39.35
C GLY A 363 -14.24 14.88 39.24
N VAL A 364 -14.09 15.57 40.39
CA VAL A 364 -13.63 16.98 40.46
C VAL A 364 -12.26 17.13 39.82
N TYR A 365 -11.29 16.27 40.19
CA TYR A 365 -9.95 16.30 39.63
C TYR A 365 -9.97 16.15 38.10
N ARG A 366 -10.75 15.22 37.56
CA ARG A 366 -10.85 15.03 36.10
C ARG A 366 -11.52 16.21 35.40
N LEU A 367 -12.59 16.79 35.98
CA LEU A 367 -13.21 17.99 35.43
C LEU A 367 -12.23 19.17 35.40
N PHE A 368 -11.49 19.39 36.49
CA PHE A 368 -10.44 20.39 36.55
C PHE A 368 -9.35 20.14 35.50
N ARG A 369 -8.85 18.90 35.38
CA ARG A 369 -7.85 18.55 34.35
C ARG A 369 -8.37 18.73 32.93
N VAL A 370 -9.64 18.43 32.66
CA VAL A 370 -10.27 18.69 31.35
C VAL A 370 -10.33 20.20 31.07
N ALA A 371 -10.73 21.00 32.06
CA ALA A 371 -10.79 22.45 31.93
C ALA A 371 -9.40 23.06 31.62
N VAL A 372 -8.37 22.66 32.38
CA VAL A 372 -6.98 23.08 32.16
C VAL A 372 -6.47 22.63 30.78
N ASP A 373 -6.76 21.38 30.37
CA ASP A 373 -6.33 20.84 29.08
C ASP A 373 -6.99 21.52 27.87
N VAL A 374 -8.17 22.12 28.07
CA VAL A 374 -8.87 22.91 27.05
C VAL A 374 -8.33 24.34 27.02
N SER A 375 -8.06 24.94 28.17
CA SER A 375 -7.62 26.34 28.26
C SER A 375 -6.14 26.56 27.94
N SER A 376 -5.32 25.51 28.05
CA SER A 376 -3.86 25.61 27.92
C SER A 376 -3.29 24.65 26.85
N PRO A 377 -3.57 24.84 25.55
CA PRO A 377 -2.87 24.13 24.49
C PRO A 377 -1.36 24.44 24.50
N VAL A 378 -0.55 23.46 24.10
CA VAL A 378 0.89 23.61 23.90
C VAL A 378 1.23 23.55 22.42
N THR A 379 2.14 24.41 21.98
CA THR A 379 2.72 24.34 20.64
C THR A 379 4.10 23.71 20.74
N VAL A 380 4.33 22.68 19.92
CA VAL A 380 5.56 21.90 19.87
C VAL A 380 6.07 21.94 18.43
N THR A 381 7.35 22.21 18.24
CA THR A 381 8.00 22.15 16.92
C THR A 381 9.07 21.07 16.95
N GLY A 382 9.08 20.17 15.98
CA GLY A 382 9.96 19.01 16.01
C GLY A 382 9.91 18.15 14.74
N GLU A 383 10.85 17.22 14.61
CA GLU A 383 10.89 16.24 13.51
C GLU A 383 9.87 15.11 13.77
N VAL A 384 9.06 14.76 12.77
CA VAL A 384 8.19 13.59 12.83
C VAL A 384 9.03 12.32 12.74
N LEU A 385 9.10 11.58 13.85
CA LEU A 385 9.89 10.35 13.95
C LEU A 385 9.13 9.12 13.50
N TRP A 386 7.84 9.04 13.82
CA TRP A 386 7.06 7.82 13.59
C TRP A 386 5.57 8.11 13.62
N ASP A 387 4.81 7.36 12.84
CA ASP A 387 3.36 7.41 12.84
C ASP A 387 2.74 6.01 12.68
N GLU A 388 1.67 5.68 13.42
CA GLU A 388 1.08 4.33 13.39
C GLU A 388 -0.41 4.36 13.78
N PRO A 389 -1.30 3.60 13.11
CA PRO A 389 -2.70 3.50 13.52
C PRO A 389 -2.83 2.89 14.92
N TRP A 390 -3.61 3.54 15.80
CA TRP A 390 -3.84 3.06 17.17
C TRP A 390 -5.26 2.57 17.40
N ARG A 391 -6.27 3.41 17.14
CA ARG A 391 -7.68 3.03 17.33
C ARG A 391 -8.40 3.05 16.00
N SER A 392 -9.10 1.96 15.73
CA SER A 392 -9.99 1.79 14.58
C SER A 392 -11.42 1.63 15.03
N ASN A 393 -12.35 2.06 14.17
CA ASN A 393 -13.74 1.67 14.30
C ASN A 393 -13.92 0.34 13.59
N SER A 394 -14.44 -0.66 14.29
CA SER A 394 -14.95 -1.87 13.64
C SER A 394 -16.31 -1.54 13.04
N SER A 395 -16.41 -1.43 11.72
CA SER A 395 -17.67 -1.68 11.03
C SER A 395 -17.96 -3.18 11.13
N GLY A 396 -19.16 -3.55 11.60
CA GLY A 396 -19.51 -4.95 11.92
C GLY A 396 -19.24 -5.97 10.80
N ASP A 397 -19.06 -7.23 11.24
CA ASP A 397 -18.76 -8.53 10.61
C ASP A 397 -18.08 -8.65 9.22
N ASP A 398 -18.12 -7.66 8.32
CA ASP A 398 -17.51 -7.74 6.97
C ASP A 398 -16.88 -6.43 6.47
N GLY A 399 -16.79 -5.37 7.29
CA GLY A 399 -16.25 -4.07 6.87
C GLY A 399 -14.79 -3.82 7.26
N ASP A 400 -13.98 -3.29 6.33
CA ASP A 400 -12.59 -2.87 6.57
C ASP A 400 -12.48 -1.92 7.78
N SER A 401 -11.61 -2.27 8.75
CA SER A 401 -11.43 -1.46 9.95
C SER A 401 -10.79 -0.11 9.60
N VAL A 402 -11.49 0.99 9.90
CA VAL A 402 -11.01 2.34 9.58
C VAL A 402 -10.35 2.97 10.82
N PRO A 403 -9.02 3.23 10.81
CA PRO A 403 -8.34 3.93 11.90
C PRO A 403 -8.81 5.38 12.01
N TRP A 404 -9.19 5.81 13.22
CA TRP A 404 -9.61 7.19 13.53
C TRP A 404 -8.60 7.97 14.37
N LEU A 405 -7.62 7.27 14.96
CA LEU A 405 -6.57 7.86 15.78
C LEU A 405 -5.25 7.14 15.57
N TYR A 406 -4.19 7.94 15.42
CA TYR A 406 -2.84 7.49 15.17
C TYR A 406 -1.91 7.92 16.31
N TYR A 407 -0.90 7.11 16.59
CA TYR A 407 0.28 7.57 17.29
C TYR A 407 1.10 8.46 16.36
N LEU A 408 1.57 9.58 16.88
CA LEU A 408 2.46 10.52 16.20
C LEU A 408 3.63 10.85 17.12
N ALA A 409 4.80 10.31 16.84
CA ALA A 409 6.03 10.59 17.57
C ALA A 409 6.74 11.79 16.94
N VAL A 410 7.03 12.80 17.75
CA VAL A 410 7.71 14.02 17.31
C VAL A 410 8.84 14.30 18.29
N ASP A 411 10.04 14.49 17.74
CA ASP A 411 11.20 14.94 18.49
C ASP A 411 11.25 16.46 18.54
N ASP A 412 11.04 17.01 19.73
CA ASP A 412 11.11 18.43 20.04
C ASP A 412 12.43 18.83 20.72
N GLY A 413 13.42 17.95 20.73
CA GLY A 413 14.69 18.13 21.44
C GLY A 413 14.56 17.92 22.96
N GLY A 414 13.40 17.44 23.43
CA GLY A 414 13.16 17.14 24.83
C GLY A 414 13.87 15.88 25.33
N THR A 415 13.98 15.77 26.65
CA THR A 415 14.50 14.56 27.31
C THR A 415 13.35 13.73 27.90
N ASP A 416 13.52 12.42 27.93
CA ASP A 416 12.74 11.58 28.82
C ASP A 416 13.08 11.89 30.28
N GLY A 417 12.23 11.43 31.21
CA GLY A 417 12.43 11.65 32.65
C GLY A 417 13.70 11.02 33.22
N SER A 418 14.51 10.32 32.41
CA SER A 418 15.83 9.80 32.79
C SER A 418 16.99 10.66 32.31
N GLY A 419 16.72 11.80 31.67
CA GLY A 419 17.72 12.74 31.18
C GLY A 419 18.31 12.38 29.80
N TYR A 420 17.80 11.32 29.14
CA TYR A 420 18.16 10.97 27.77
C TYR A 420 17.19 11.59 26.76
N PRO A 421 17.58 11.88 25.51
CA PRO A 421 16.63 12.37 24.50
C PRO A 421 15.44 11.42 24.35
N GLY A 422 14.24 11.96 24.47
CA GLY A 422 13.05 11.12 24.50
C GLY A 422 11.75 11.88 24.43
N THR A 423 10.78 11.27 23.78
CA THR A 423 9.46 11.84 23.54
C THR A 423 8.37 10.83 23.87
N THR A 424 7.19 11.34 24.16
CA THR A 424 5.98 10.50 24.21
C THR A 424 5.25 10.69 22.88
N ALA A 425 4.55 9.67 22.38
CA ALA A 425 3.73 9.82 21.19
C ALA A 425 2.51 10.72 21.47
N TRP A 426 2.09 11.50 20.49
CA TRP A 426 0.85 12.28 20.47
C TRP A 426 -0.27 11.51 19.75
N GLY A 427 -1.51 11.71 20.17
CA GLY A 427 -2.69 11.15 19.51
C GLY A 427 -3.14 12.06 18.38
N ALA A 428 -2.77 11.71 17.14
CA ALA A 428 -3.11 12.44 15.92
C ALA A 428 -4.44 11.94 15.33
N PRO A 429 -5.47 12.80 15.25
CA PRO A 429 -6.73 12.46 14.59
C PRO A 429 -6.53 12.18 13.09
N ARG A 430 -7.36 11.31 12.51
CA ARG A 430 -7.27 10.94 11.08
C ARG A 430 -7.28 12.14 10.14
N GLU A 431 -8.01 13.21 10.49
CA GLU A 431 -8.14 14.41 9.65
C GLU A 431 -6.81 15.16 9.45
N LEU A 432 -5.81 14.87 10.29
CA LEU A 432 -4.48 15.46 10.22
C LEU A 432 -3.46 14.54 9.52
N TRP A 433 -3.79 13.26 9.32
CA TRP A 433 -2.85 12.25 8.84
C TRP A 433 -2.22 12.61 7.48
N ASP A 434 -3.02 13.06 6.51
CA ASP A 434 -2.53 13.37 5.16
C ASP A 434 -1.73 14.69 5.08
N ARG A 435 -1.56 15.41 6.20
CA ARG A 435 -0.94 16.75 6.22
C ARG A 435 0.56 16.75 6.48
N TYR A 436 1.12 15.63 6.92
CA TYR A 436 2.54 15.51 7.27
C TYR A 436 3.06 14.14 6.84
N HIS A 437 4.38 13.99 6.77
CA HIS A 437 5.07 12.73 6.54
C HIS A 437 6.17 12.53 7.58
N VAL A 438 6.56 11.28 7.78
CA VAL A 438 7.72 10.95 8.61
C VAL A 438 8.99 11.58 8.03
N GLY A 439 9.75 12.26 8.89
CA GLY A 439 10.93 13.06 8.55
C GLY A 439 10.64 14.54 8.28
N ASP A 440 9.38 14.96 8.20
CA ASP A 440 9.03 16.39 8.13
C ASP A 440 9.30 17.06 9.50
N VAL A 441 9.76 18.31 9.48
CA VAL A 441 9.74 19.17 10.67
C VAL A 441 8.37 19.84 10.73
N VAL A 442 7.62 19.55 11.79
CA VAL A 442 6.25 20.02 11.96
C VAL A 442 6.14 20.93 13.17
N ARG A 443 5.24 21.90 13.09
CA ARG A 443 4.72 22.64 14.23
C ARG A 443 3.32 22.16 14.50
N LEU A 444 3.11 21.57 15.68
CA LEU A 444 1.83 21.04 16.12
C LEU A 444 1.32 21.80 17.35
N THR A 445 0.01 22.00 17.38
CA THR A 445 -0.69 22.50 18.58
C THR A 445 -1.46 21.32 19.16
N ALA A 446 -1.19 21.00 20.43
CA ALA A 446 -1.74 19.82 21.08
C ALA A 446 -2.17 20.11 22.51
N ARG A 447 -2.98 19.20 23.03
CA ARG A 447 -3.44 19.21 24.41
C ARG A 447 -2.51 18.37 25.28
N PRO A 448 -1.83 18.93 26.29
CA PRO A 448 -0.76 18.22 27.00
C PRO A 448 -1.27 17.03 27.83
N TRP A 449 -2.46 17.11 28.44
CA TRP A 449 -2.98 16.07 29.32
C TRP A 449 -3.65 14.93 28.54
N THR A 450 -4.47 15.23 27.53
CA THR A 450 -5.05 14.19 26.66
C THR A 450 -4.07 13.72 25.59
N ARG A 451 -2.99 14.47 25.36
CA ARG A 451 -2.01 14.26 24.28
C ARG A 451 -2.65 14.30 22.89
N ARG A 452 -3.80 14.95 22.74
CA ARG A 452 -4.52 15.03 21.46
C ARG A 452 -3.97 16.18 20.63
N VAL A 453 -3.60 15.91 19.39
CA VAL A 453 -3.22 16.94 18.41
C VAL A 453 -4.49 17.64 17.91
N LEU A 454 -4.43 18.97 17.87
CA LEU A 454 -5.51 19.83 17.36
C LEU A 454 -5.20 20.29 15.95
N GLU A 455 -3.97 20.70 15.72
CA GLU A 455 -3.50 21.23 14.45
C GLU A 455 -2.05 20.81 14.21
N ILE A 456 -1.70 20.64 12.93
CA ILE A 456 -0.34 20.35 12.49
C ILE A 456 -0.05 21.14 11.21
N THR A 457 1.12 21.74 11.17
CA THR A 457 1.64 22.50 10.02
C THR A 457 3.06 22.05 9.73
N VAL A 458 3.38 21.79 8.45
CA VAL A 458 4.73 21.42 8.03
C VAL A 458 5.56 22.70 7.93
N VAL A 459 6.64 22.77 8.70
CA VAL A 459 7.60 23.88 8.71
C VAL A 459 8.69 23.64 7.67
N GLU A 460 9.21 22.41 7.64
CA GLU A 460 10.22 21.96 6.68
C GLU A 460 9.86 20.55 6.21
N ARG A 461 9.99 20.28 4.91
CA ARG A 461 9.73 18.94 4.36
C ARG A 461 10.96 18.06 4.54
N GLY A 462 10.75 16.79 4.86
CA GLY A 462 11.84 15.83 5.02
C GLY A 462 12.61 15.61 3.71
N ARG A 463 13.94 15.68 3.75
CA ARG A 463 14.84 15.53 2.59
C ARG A 463 14.67 14.21 1.81
N ALA A 464 14.33 13.12 2.51
CA ALA A 464 14.08 11.83 1.89
C ALA A 464 12.93 11.88 0.86
N ARG A 465 11.95 12.77 1.05
CA ARG A 465 10.82 12.95 0.14
C ARG A 465 11.24 13.68 -1.14
N GLU A 466 12.03 14.75 -1.02
CA GLU A 466 12.46 15.56 -2.18
C GLU A 466 13.19 14.71 -3.22
N LEU A 467 14.03 13.78 -2.76
CA LEU A 467 14.76 12.86 -3.65
C LEU A 467 13.85 11.78 -4.26
N LEU A 468 12.85 11.28 -3.53
CA LEU A 468 11.88 10.32 -4.07
C LEU A 468 10.97 10.93 -5.15
N GLU A 469 10.49 12.16 -4.96
CA GLU A 469 9.71 12.88 -5.97
C GLU A 469 10.55 13.15 -7.23
N SER A 470 11.84 13.49 -7.08
CA SER A 470 12.74 13.72 -8.24
C SER A 470 13.05 12.47 -9.07
N THR A 471 12.97 11.26 -8.49
CA THR A 471 13.29 10.00 -9.16
C THR A 471 12.05 9.28 -9.72
N SER A 472 10.85 9.86 -9.56
CA SER A 472 9.56 9.29 -9.95
C SER A 472 9.26 9.41 -11.46
N GLY A 473 10.26 9.10 -12.30
CA GLY A 473 10.08 8.92 -13.72
C GLY A 473 9.48 7.54 -14.03
N ASP A 474 8.36 7.56 -14.75
CA ASP A 474 7.57 6.46 -15.38
C ASP A 474 8.32 5.15 -15.71
N SER A 475 9.58 5.26 -16.10
CA SER A 475 10.48 4.16 -16.45
C SER A 475 10.69 3.10 -15.34
N THR A 476 10.67 3.48 -14.06
CA THR A 476 11.01 2.58 -12.95
C THR A 476 9.87 1.64 -12.58
N GLU A 477 8.63 2.12 -12.60
CA GLU A 477 7.45 1.28 -12.35
C GLU A 477 7.23 0.27 -13.47
N GLN A 478 7.54 0.67 -14.72
CA GLN A 478 7.51 -0.21 -15.88
C GLN A 478 8.56 -1.33 -15.78
N LEU A 479 9.77 -1.02 -15.28
CA LEU A 479 10.81 -2.00 -14.96
C LEU A 479 10.37 -3.00 -13.88
N VAL A 480 9.67 -2.54 -12.83
CA VAL A 480 9.14 -3.40 -11.76
C VAL A 480 8.05 -4.33 -12.30
N ALA A 481 7.11 -3.81 -13.10
CA ALA A 481 6.05 -4.59 -13.71
C ALA A 481 6.63 -5.68 -14.63
N ASP A 482 7.60 -5.32 -15.47
CA ASP A 482 8.30 -6.24 -16.35
C ASP A 482 9.08 -7.28 -15.52
N ALA A 483 9.85 -6.89 -14.50
CA ALA A 483 10.62 -7.82 -13.66
C ALA A 483 9.72 -8.82 -12.92
N MET A 484 8.61 -8.34 -12.34
CA MET A 484 7.63 -9.11 -11.56
C MET A 484 6.62 -9.89 -12.42
N GLY A 485 6.65 -9.72 -13.74
CA GLY A 485 5.72 -10.40 -14.65
C GLY A 485 4.26 -10.01 -14.46
N VAL A 486 4.03 -8.81 -13.95
CA VAL A 486 2.71 -8.17 -13.96
C VAL A 486 2.42 -7.80 -15.43
N PRO A 487 1.24 -8.13 -15.98
CA PRO A 487 0.89 -7.72 -17.34
C PRO A 487 1.08 -6.21 -17.49
N ARG A 488 1.65 -5.76 -18.61
CA ARG A 488 1.86 -4.34 -18.93
C ARG A 488 0.54 -3.58 -18.77
N ALA A 489 0.39 -2.82 -17.70
CA ALA A 489 -0.45 -1.64 -17.70
C ALA A 489 0.34 -0.59 -18.50
N GLY A 490 0.25 -0.66 -19.82
CA GLY A 490 0.83 0.38 -20.66
C GLY A 490 0.20 1.70 -20.25
N ARG A 491 1.01 2.65 -19.78
CA ARG A 491 0.63 4.06 -19.66
C ARG A 491 0.45 4.62 -21.07
N ARG A 492 -0.60 4.20 -21.76
CA ARG A 492 -1.28 5.06 -22.72
C ARG A 492 -2.12 5.99 -21.86
N ARG A 493 -1.77 7.27 -21.92
CA ARG A 493 -2.61 8.43 -21.62
C ARG A 493 -4.08 8.03 -21.64
N ALA A 494 -4.79 8.30 -20.55
CA ALA A 494 -6.19 7.98 -20.29
C ALA A 494 -7.07 8.01 -21.57
N GLU A 495 -7.11 6.87 -22.25
CA GLU A 495 -8.03 6.55 -23.34
C GLU A 495 -8.51 5.11 -23.07
N THR A 496 -9.04 4.87 -21.88
CA THR A 496 -9.87 3.70 -21.60
C THR A 496 -11.27 3.95 -22.14
N GLY A 497 -11.37 3.99 -23.47
CA GLY A 497 -12.56 3.58 -24.21
C GLY A 497 -12.16 2.35 -25.00
N GLY A 498 -12.82 1.21 -24.80
CA GLY A 498 -12.63 0.06 -25.68
C GLY A 498 -12.70 0.53 -27.13
N LYS A 499 -11.79 0.09 -28.00
CA LYS A 499 -11.70 0.53 -29.41
C LYS A 499 -13.10 0.79 -29.99
N GLY A 500 -13.44 2.07 -30.18
CA GLY A 500 -14.72 2.52 -30.75
C GLY A 500 -15.75 3.12 -29.79
N VAL A 501 -15.59 3.04 -28.46
CA VAL A 501 -16.53 3.63 -27.48
C VAL A 501 -16.02 5.00 -27.01
N PRO A 502 -16.75 6.11 -27.27
CA PRO A 502 -16.40 7.43 -26.75
C PRO A 502 -16.38 7.46 -25.22
N ALA A 503 -15.46 8.23 -24.64
CA ALA A 503 -15.39 8.41 -23.18
C ALA A 503 -16.62 9.19 -22.68
N ALA A 504 -17.32 8.62 -21.69
CA ALA A 504 -18.46 9.28 -21.05
C ALA A 504 -18.08 10.53 -20.25
N GLY A 505 -16.83 10.57 -19.74
CA GLY A 505 -16.32 11.65 -18.87
C GLY A 505 -16.17 13.03 -19.52
N GLY A 506 -16.41 13.15 -20.84
CA GLY A 506 -16.43 14.42 -21.56
C GLY A 506 -17.80 14.83 -22.10
N LEU A 507 -18.85 14.03 -21.88
CA LEU A 507 -20.18 14.31 -22.45
C LEU A 507 -21.00 15.30 -21.61
N LEU A 508 -20.85 15.29 -20.30
CA LEU A 508 -21.54 16.20 -19.37
C LEU A 508 -20.55 16.76 -18.34
N THR A 509 -20.65 18.04 -18.04
CA THR A 509 -19.83 18.66 -17.01
C THR A 509 -20.46 18.51 -15.63
N VAL A 510 -19.64 18.70 -14.60
CA VAL A 510 -20.07 18.66 -13.19
C VAL A 510 -21.16 19.72 -12.94
N GLU A 511 -21.03 20.90 -13.53
CA GLU A 511 -21.97 22.01 -13.39
C GLU A 511 -23.33 21.70 -14.03
N GLU A 512 -23.33 21.03 -15.18
CA GLU A 512 -24.55 20.65 -15.90
C GLU A 512 -25.35 19.60 -15.14
N VAL A 513 -24.65 18.58 -14.62
CA VAL A 513 -25.28 17.55 -13.77
C VAL A 513 -25.72 18.16 -12.44
N SER A 514 -24.93 19.07 -11.86
CA SER A 514 -25.31 19.76 -10.62
C SER A 514 -26.60 20.57 -10.78
N ARG A 515 -26.76 21.25 -11.93
CA ARG A 515 -27.98 22.01 -12.28
C ARG A 515 -29.20 21.11 -12.43
N ALA A 516 -29.03 19.96 -13.08
CA ALA A 516 -30.11 19.00 -13.30
C ALA A 516 -30.56 18.27 -12.03
N VAL A 517 -29.61 17.99 -11.12
CA VAL A 517 -29.86 17.33 -9.83
C VAL A 517 -30.30 18.33 -8.74
N GLY A 518 -29.99 19.62 -8.92
CA GLY A 518 -30.28 20.67 -7.93
C GLY A 518 -29.33 20.68 -6.72
N ARG A 519 -28.18 20.00 -6.83
CA ARG A 519 -27.14 19.91 -5.78
C ARG A 519 -25.75 19.89 -6.41
N GLN A 520 -24.73 20.28 -5.66
CA GLN A 520 -23.35 20.13 -6.12
C GLN A 520 -22.97 18.66 -6.19
N VAL A 521 -22.53 18.21 -7.37
CA VAL A 521 -21.99 16.87 -7.58
C VAL A 521 -20.48 16.90 -7.77
N THR A 522 -19.81 15.76 -7.58
CA THR A 522 -18.41 15.55 -7.93
C THR A 522 -18.31 14.38 -8.92
N ALA A 523 -17.47 14.51 -9.95
CA ALA A 523 -17.20 13.41 -10.88
C ALA A 523 -16.21 12.42 -10.26
N LEU A 524 -16.57 11.12 -10.21
CA LEU A 524 -15.67 10.08 -9.73
C LEU A 524 -14.59 9.77 -10.80
N ALA A 525 -13.32 9.76 -10.38
CA ALA A 525 -12.15 9.75 -11.27
C ALA A 525 -11.81 8.39 -11.92
N SER A 526 -12.66 7.38 -11.80
CA SER A 526 -12.38 6.04 -12.35
C SER A 526 -13.59 5.43 -13.04
N PRO A 527 -13.46 4.92 -14.27
CA PRO A 527 -14.50 4.08 -14.85
C PRO A 527 -14.62 2.80 -14.01
N VAL A 528 -15.84 2.47 -13.59
CA VAL A 528 -16.15 1.14 -13.07
C VAL A 528 -15.84 0.13 -14.19
N PRO A 529 -14.99 -0.89 -13.97
CA PRO A 529 -14.72 -1.89 -14.98
C PRO A 529 -16.02 -2.64 -15.30
N THR A 530 -16.58 -2.40 -16.50
CA THR A 530 -17.76 -3.12 -16.97
C THR A 530 -17.38 -4.28 -17.87
N PRO A 531 -18.04 -5.44 -17.75
CA PRO A 531 -17.81 -6.60 -18.63
C PRO A 531 -18.26 -6.38 -20.09
N MET A 532 -18.82 -5.22 -20.42
CA MET A 532 -19.34 -4.85 -21.74
C MET A 532 -18.54 -3.66 -22.32
N PRO A 533 -18.49 -3.48 -23.66
CA PRO A 533 -17.88 -2.32 -24.31
C PRO A 533 -18.71 -1.05 -24.07
N ALA A 534 -18.59 -0.52 -22.85
CA ALA A 534 -19.26 0.69 -22.40
C ALA A 534 -18.26 1.59 -21.65
N SER A 535 -18.48 2.89 -21.71
CA SER A 535 -17.82 3.90 -20.89
C SER A 535 -18.86 4.47 -19.92
N ILE A 536 -18.52 4.54 -18.63
CA ILE A 536 -19.41 5.05 -17.59
C ILE A 536 -18.72 6.22 -16.88
N GLN A 537 -19.45 7.34 -16.75
CA GLN A 537 -19.11 8.42 -15.84
C GLN A 537 -20.15 8.46 -14.71
N LEU A 538 -19.68 8.37 -13.48
CA LEU A 538 -20.51 8.49 -12.27
C LEU A 538 -20.33 9.87 -11.65
N PHE A 539 -21.43 10.41 -11.12
CA PHE A 539 -21.49 11.66 -10.38
C PHE A 539 -22.05 11.40 -9.00
N GLU A 540 -21.40 11.96 -7.98
CA GLU A 540 -21.71 11.75 -6.57
C GLU A 540 -22.12 13.07 -5.89
N ALA A 541 -23.16 13.05 -5.06
CA ALA A 541 -23.53 14.12 -4.15
C ALA A 541 -23.68 13.54 -2.73
N ASP A 542 -23.14 14.23 -1.71
CA ASP A 542 -23.30 13.88 -0.30
C ASP A 542 -22.90 12.43 0.06
N GLY A 543 -21.86 11.88 -0.56
CA GLY A 543 -21.42 10.50 -0.29
C GLY A 543 -22.20 9.42 -1.07
N ARG A 544 -23.08 9.81 -2.00
CA ARG A 544 -24.03 8.92 -2.70
C ARG A 544 -24.12 9.22 -4.19
N GLN A 545 -24.38 8.18 -4.99
CA GLN A 545 -24.54 8.32 -6.44
C GLN A 545 -25.74 9.22 -6.77
N ALA A 546 -25.51 10.26 -7.58
CA ALA A 546 -26.50 11.24 -7.97
C ALA A 546 -26.94 11.05 -9.43
N ALA A 547 -25.98 10.78 -10.32
CA ALA A 547 -26.24 10.54 -11.73
C ALA A 547 -25.20 9.61 -12.37
N ALA A 548 -25.58 9.01 -13.49
CA ALA A 548 -24.69 8.20 -14.31
C ALA A 548 -24.91 8.48 -15.80
N VAL A 549 -23.81 8.59 -16.54
CA VAL A 549 -23.80 8.65 -18.00
C VAL A 549 -23.10 7.39 -18.51
N VAL A 550 -23.77 6.67 -19.41
CA VAL A 550 -23.24 5.44 -20.01
C VAL A 550 -23.23 5.61 -21.52
N VAL A 551 -22.10 5.36 -22.14
CA VAL A 551 -21.94 5.28 -23.60
C VAL A 551 -21.64 3.83 -23.95
N SER A 552 -22.38 3.24 -24.88
CA SER A 552 -22.21 1.86 -25.32
C SER A 552 -22.25 1.75 -26.83
N THR A 553 -21.62 0.73 -27.40
CA THR A 553 -21.60 0.48 -28.86
C THR A 553 -21.94 -0.96 -29.23
N GLY A 554 -22.25 -1.22 -30.49
CA GLY A 554 -22.48 -2.56 -31.03
C GLY A 554 -23.64 -3.31 -30.37
N LEU A 555 -23.43 -4.60 -30.06
CA LEU A 555 -24.44 -5.47 -29.47
C LEU A 555 -24.93 -4.96 -28.09
N ALA A 556 -24.01 -4.39 -27.31
CA ALA A 556 -24.30 -3.84 -25.98
C ALA A 556 -25.26 -2.64 -26.08
N GLY A 557 -25.00 -1.71 -27.02
CA GLY A 557 -25.88 -0.58 -27.27
C GLY A 557 -27.27 -1.01 -27.74
N ARG A 558 -27.35 -1.97 -28.68
CA ARG A 558 -28.64 -2.50 -29.18
C ARG A 558 -29.49 -3.15 -28.08
N LEU A 559 -28.87 -3.92 -27.18
CA LEU A 559 -29.56 -4.51 -26.03
C LEU A 559 -29.99 -3.45 -25.01
N ALA A 560 -29.14 -2.45 -24.74
CA ALA A 560 -29.46 -1.35 -23.84
C ALA A 560 -30.63 -0.49 -24.35
N LEU A 561 -30.71 -0.26 -25.66
CA LEU A 561 -31.82 0.47 -26.28
C LEU A 561 -33.10 -0.37 -26.31
N ARG A 562 -33.02 -1.66 -26.66
CA ARG A 562 -34.17 -2.57 -26.74
C ARG A 562 -34.88 -2.73 -25.40
N SER A 563 -34.14 -2.80 -24.29
CA SER A 563 -34.71 -2.89 -22.94
C SER A 563 -35.37 -1.58 -22.47
N ARG A 564 -35.25 -0.49 -23.24
CA ARG A 564 -35.72 0.87 -22.91
C ARG A 564 -36.72 1.44 -23.92
N ARG A 565 -37.10 0.70 -24.96
CA ARG A 565 -38.08 1.15 -25.97
C ARG A 565 -39.51 1.34 -25.45
N GLY A 566 -39.81 0.89 -24.23
CA GLY A 566 -41.12 1.11 -23.58
C GLY A 566 -41.32 2.51 -22.98
N GLY A 567 -40.34 3.41 -23.07
CA GLY A 567 -40.45 4.80 -22.62
C GLY A 567 -41.13 5.72 -23.65
N THR A 568 -41.41 6.96 -23.25
CA THR A 568 -41.98 8.00 -24.11
C THR A 568 -40.96 8.42 -25.17
N PRO A 569 -41.29 8.40 -26.47
CA PRO A 569 -40.34 8.80 -27.52
C PRO A 569 -40.03 10.29 -27.46
N LEU A 570 -38.75 10.65 -27.64
CA LEU A 570 -38.27 12.03 -27.72
C LEU A 570 -37.89 12.36 -29.17
N ALA A 571 -38.60 13.30 -29.79
CA ALA A 571 -38.28 13.75 -31.14
C ALA A 571 -37.08 14.72 -31.14
N GLY A 572 -36.22 14.62 -32.16
CA GLY A 572 -35.13 15.57 -32.40
C GLY A 572 -33.80 15.30 -31.67
N ILE A 573 -33.66 14.18 -30.95
CA ILE A 573 -32.40 13.79 -30.28
C ILE A 573 -31.90 12.46 -30.87
N GLY A 574 -30.80 12.51 -31.64
CA GLY A 574 -30.22 11.33 -32.29
C GLY A 574 -31.13 10.70 -33.36
N ASP A 575 -30.89 9.42 -33.67
CA ASP A 575 -31.69 8.63 -34.61
C ASP A 575 -32.97 8.10 -33.96
N GLU A 576 -32.90 7.73 -32.69
CA GLU A 576 -34.04 7.35 -31.86
C GLU A 576 -33.72 7.64 -30.39
N ALA A 577 -34.69 8.20 -29.65
CA ALA A 577 -34.55 8.51 -28.24
C ALA A 577 -35.83 8.21 -27.45
N TYR A 578 -35.64 7.77 -26.20
CA TYR A 578 -36.72 7.40 -25.29
C TYR A 578 -36.46 7.99 -23.90
N LEU A 579 -37.53 8.49 -23.28
CA LEU A 579 -37.57 9.00 -21.92
C LEU A 579 -38.35 8.02 -21.03
N GLY A 580 -37.79 7.70 -19.88
CA GLY A 580 -38.53 7.12 -18.77
C GLY A 580 -38.46 8.02 -17.54
N ASP A 581 -39.10 7.57 -16.47
CA ASP A 581 -39.28 8.34 -15.23
C ASP A 581 -37.98 8.94 -14.65
N ARG A 582 -36.83 8.25 -14.80
CA ARG A 582 -35.53 8.68 -14.24
C ARG A 582 -34.33 8.42 -15.14
N TRP A 583 -34.59 8.16 -16.41
CA TRP A 583 -33.56 7.85 -17.37
C TRP A 583 -33.98 8.34 -18.74
N ALA A 584 -33.00 8.70 -19.56
CA ALA A 584 -33.20 8.98 -20.96
C ALA A 584 -32.12 8.27 -21.76
N VAL A 585 -32.48 7.75 -22.91
CA VAL A 585 -31.55 7.02 -23.80
C VAL A 585 -31.72 7.50 -25.23
N ALA A 586 -30.62 7.65 -25.95
CA ALA A 586 -30.62 8.01 -27.36
C ALA A 586 -29.60 7.17 -28.12
N ARG A 587 -29.92 6.82 -29.36
CA ARG A 587 -29.00 6.21 -30.31
C ARG A 587 -28.57 7.21 -31.36
N THR A 588 -27.31 7.16 -31.76
CA THR A 588 -26.76 7.90 -32.89
C THR A 588 -25.75 6.99 -33.59
N GLY A 589 -26.09 6.50 -34.79
CA GLY A 589 -25.32 5.47 -35.48
C GLY A 589 -25.27 4.16 -34.68
N ASP A 590 -24.07 3.63 -34.46
CA ASP A 590 -23.81 2.42 -33.66
C ASP A 590 -23.67 2.70 -32.15
N ARG A 591 -23.87 3.95 -31.73
CA ARG A 591 -23.62 4.39 -30.35
C ARG A 591 -24.92 4.66 -29.61
N VAL A 592 -25.01 4.22 -28.38
CA VAL A 592 -26.15 4.45 -27.49
C VAL A 592 -25.65 5.15 -26.23
N VAL A 593 -26.25 6.30 -25.95
CA VAL A 593 -25.99 7.09 -24.74
C VAL A 593 -27.20 7.01 -23.84
N SER A 594 -26.99 6.68 -22.57
CA SER A 594 -28.02 6.73 -21.54
C SER A 594 -27.60 7.62 -20.39
N VAL A 595 -28.50 8.51 -19.97
CA VAL A 595 -28.37 9.36 -18.79
C VAL A 595 -29.38 8.86 -17.75
N ARG A 596 -28.94 8.71 -16.49
CA ARG A 596 -29.81 8.32 -15.37
C ARG A 596 -29.57 9.25 -14.19
N ILE A 597 -30.64 9.63 -13.50
CA ILE A 597 -30.62 10.37 -12.24
C ILE A 597 -31.21 9.49 -11.14
N GLU A 598 -30.58 9.42 -9.97
CA GLU A 598 -31.07 8.60 -8.85
C GLU A 598 -32.10 9.32 -7.96
N SER A 599 -33.11 8.58 -7.50
CA SER A 599 -34.27 9.07 -6.73
C SER A 599 -33.94 9.74 -5.41
N ARG A 600 -32.85 9.33 -4.77
CA ARG A 600 -32.65 9.54 -3.33
C ARG A 600 -32.05 10.91 -3.01
N VAL A 601 -31.82 11.74 -4.03
CA VAL A 601 -31.21 13.07 -3.93
C VAL A 601 -32.23 14.21 -4.09
N GLY A 602 -33.48 13.91 -4.52
CA GLY A 602 -34.58 14.87 -4.67
C GLY A 602 -35.32 14.73 -6.01
N PRO A 603 -36.43 15.45 -6.25
CA PRO A 603 -37.11 15.44 -7.54
C PRO A 603 -36.23 16.12 -8.59
N ALA A 604 -35.85 15.39 -9.64
CA ALA A 604 -35.21 15.98 -10.81
C ALA A 604 -36.23 16.90 -11.51
N HIS A 605 -35.80 18.07 -11.96
CA HIS A 605 -36.66 18.97 -12.71
C HIS A 605 -37.10 18.28 -14.03
N PRO A 606 -38.40 18.26 -14.40
CA PRO A 606 -38.94 17.39 -15.45
C PRO A 606 -38.26 17.53 -16.82
N ASP A 607 -37.69 18.69 -17.12
CA ASP A 607 -37.00 18.97 -18.38
C ASP A 607 -35.49 18.65 -18.38
N SER A 608 -34.95 18.22 -17.23
CA SER A 608 -33.50 18.03 -17.06
C SER A 608 -32.97 16.84 -17.85
N LEU A 609 -33.72 15.73 -17.90
CA LEU A 609 -33.28 14.50 -18.58
C LEU A 609 -33.23 14.65 -20.11
N PRO A 610 -34.26 15.21 -20.78
CA PRO A 610 -34.18 15.52 -22.21
C PRO A 610 -33.04 16.48 -22.55
N TRP A 611 -32.82 17.52 -21.72
CA TRP A 611 -31.74 18.49 -21.92
C TRP A 611 -30.34 17.86 -21.75
N LEU A 612 -30.11 17.09 -20.68
CA LEU A 612 -28.83 16.39 -20.47
C LEU A 612 -28.57 15.38 -21.59
N LEU A 613 -29.59 14.64 -22.04
CA LEU A 613 -29.46 13.68 -23.13
C LEU A 613 -29.09 14.38 -24.44
N SER A 614 -29.78 15.47 -24.79
CA SER A 614 -29.47 16.27 -25.98
C SER A 614 -28.05 16.82 -25.94
N THR A 615 -27.63 17.34 -24.79
CA THR A 615 -26.28 17.85 -24.56
C THR A 615 -25.22 16.75 -24.75
N ALA A 616 -25.43 15.59 -24.13
CA ALA A 616 -24.52 14.45 -24.25
C ALA A 616 -24.44 13.92 -25.70
N VAL A 617 -25.57 13.88 -26.42
CA VAL A 617 -25.62 13.44 -27.82
C VAL A 617 -24.91 14.45 -28.75
N SER A 618 -25.06 15.75 -28.51
CA SER A 618 -24.41 16.80 -29.31
C SER A 618 -22.88 16.76 -29.23
N ARG A 619 -22.34 16.24 -28.12
CA ARG A 619 -20.91 16.10 -27.84
C ARG A 619 -20.32 14.75 -28.23
N LEU A 620 -21.13 13.82 -28.76
CA LEU A 620 -20.61 12.58 -29.33
C LEU A 620 -19.82 12.89 -30.60
N PRO A 621 -18.61 12.31 -30.77
CA PRO A 621 -17.86 12.43 -32.01
C PRO A 621 -18.69 11.89 -33.19
N ARG A 622 -18.92 12.65 -34.26
CA ARG A 622 -19.63 12.12 -35.45
C ARG A 622 -18.80 11.03 -36.12
N ASP A 623 -19.44 9.96 -36.59
CA ASP A 623 -18.76 8.93 -37.38
C ASP A 623 -18.26 9.56 -38.70
N GLN A 624 -16.95 9.48 -38.97
CA GLN A 624 -16.43 9.80 -40.29
C GLN A 624 -16.91 8.73 -41.29
N PRO A 625 -17.47 9.10 -42.45
CA PRO A 625 -17.83 8.12 -43.46
C PRO A 625 -16.58 7.35 -43.90
N ARG A 626 -16.68 6.01 -43.94
CA ARG A 626 -15.61 5.13 -44.44
C ARG A 626 -15.20 5.60 -45.84
N ARG A 627 -13.94 6.02 -46.01
CA ARG A 627 -13.36 6.26 -47.34
C ARG A 627 -13.52 4.99 -48.18
N GLY A 628 -14.18 5.14 -49.32
CA GLY A 628 -14.43 4.05 -50.27
C GLY A 628 -13.13 3.43 -50.77
N ILE A 629 -13.14 2.10 -50.88
CA ILE A 629 -12.14 1.32 -51.60
C ILE A 629 -12.33 1.65 -53.09
N PRO A 630 -11.28 2.07 -53.83
CA PRO A 630 -11.40 2.21 -55.27
C PRO A 630 -11.56 0.83 -55.91
N SER A 631 -12.60 0.66 -56.71
CA SER A 631 -12.86 -0.52 -57.52
C SER A 631 -11.76 -0.68 -58.57
N SER A 632 -10.93 -1.72 -58.45
CA SER A 632 -10.12 -2.21 -59.56
C SER A 632 -11.00 -3.09 -60.45
N SER A 633 -11.42 -2.54 -61.59
CA SER A 633 -11.87 -3.30 -62.75
C SER A 633 -10.99 -2.90 -63.94
N ALA A 634 -10.06 -3.76 -64.32
CA ALA A 634 -9.47 -3.81 -65.65
C ALA A 634 -8.93 -5.22 -65.90
N SER A 635 -9.38 -5.78 -67.03
CA SER A 635 -9.17 -7.11 -67.64
C SER A 635 -9.68 -8.32 -66.88
#